data_AF-A0A1Q3URD5-F1
#
_entry.id   AF-A0A1Q3URD5-F1
#
_cell.length_a   1.000
_cell.length_b   1.000
_cell.length_c   1.000
_cell.angle_alpha   90.00
_cell.angle_beta   90.00
_cell.angle_gamma   90.00
#
_symmetry.space_group_name_H-M   'P 1'
#
loop_
_entity.id
_entity.type
_entity.pdbx_description
1 polymer ?
#
loop_
_entity_poly.entity_id
_entity_poly.type
_entity_poly.pdbx_seq_one_letter_code
_entity_poly.pdbx_strand_id
1 'polypeptide(L)'
;MSDHAESERARLIHNERIKMTAGWIDRASSTLFATGIATPVAGRLLGLGPSLSPGVYVAILAVFGAVAAMLHGLGRQLLGRLR
;
A
#
# COMPACT_ATOMS: atom_id res chain seq x y z
N MET A 1 10.97 8.08 -39.00
CA MET A 1 11.88 7.49 -38.00
C MET A 1 11.84 8.21 -36.66
N SER A 2 11.72 9.56 -36.62
CA SER A 2 11.57 10.34 -35.38
C SER A 2 10.29 10.05 -34.59
N ASP A 3 9.16 9.89 -35.27
CA ASP A 3 7.83 9.76 -34.64
C ASP A 3 7.66 8.46 -33.80
N HIS A 4 8.26 7.35 -34.25
CA HIS A 4 8.27 6.09 -33.49
C HIS A 4 9.10 6.19 -32.21
N ALA A 5 10.25 6.86 -32.25
CA ALA A 5 11.10 7.05 -31.08
C ALA A 5 10.42 7.97 -30.04
N GLU A 6 9.67 8.97 -30.50
CA GLU A 6 8.91 9.85 -29.62
C GLU A 6 7.74 9.11 -28.95
N SER A 7 6.99 8.30 -29.71
CA SER A 7 5.93 7.43 -29.18
C SER A 7 6.46 6.44 -28.15
N GLU A 8 7.61 5.81 -28.42
CA GLU A 8 8.26 4.89 -27.50
C GLU A 8 8.70 5.58 -26.21
N ARG A 9 9.31 6.77 -26.31
CA ARG A 9 9.72 7.57 -25.15
C ARG A 9 8.52 7.99 -24.30
N ALA A 10 7.42 8.41 -24.93
CA ALA A 10 6.18 8.75 -24.23
C ALA A 10 5.60 7.54 -23.48
N ARG A 11 5.61 6.35 -24.08
CA ARG A 11 5.19 5.10 -23.44
C ARG A 11 6.08 4.74 -22.25
N LEU A 12 7.41 4.87 -22.39
CA LEU A 12 8.35 4.61 -21.30
C LEU A 12 8.10 5.52 -20.10
N ILE A 13 7.96 6.83 -20.33
CA ILE A 13 7.66 7.81 -19.27
C ILE A 13 6.32 7.48 -18.59
N HIS A 14 5.30 7.09 -19.35
CA HIS A 14 4.01 6.69 -18.80
C HIS A 14 4.15 5.47 -17.87
N ASN A 15 4.87 4.45 -18.31
CA ASN A 15 5.11 3.23 -17.53
C ASN A 15 5.94 3.50 -16.27
N GLU A 16 6.98 4.32 -16.34
CA GLU A 16 7.78 4.69 -15.17
C GLU A 16 6.95 5.43 -14.13
N ARG A 17 6.08 6.35 -14.55
CA ARG A 17 5.15 7.04 -13.66
C ARG A 17 4.21 6.04 -12.97
N ILE A 18 3.62 5.11 -13.73
CA ILE A 18 2.76 4.06 -13.16
C ILE A 18 3.52 3.22 -12.12
N LYS A 19 4.74 2.78 -12.44
CA LYS A 19 5.58 1.98 -11.53
C LYS A 19 5.90 2.74 -10.24
N MET A 20 6.29 4.01 -10.35
CA MET A 20 6.55 4.84 -9.18
C MET A 20 5.30 4.99 -8.32
N THR A 21 4.15 5.34 -8.92
CA THR A 21 2.89 5.49 -8.17
C THR A 21 2.47 4.18 -7.51
N ALA A 22 2.56 3.05 -8.20
CA ALA A 22 2.26 1.75 -7.63
C ALA A 22 3.20 1.43 -6.44
N GLY A 23 4.49 1.74 -6.56
CA GLY A 23 5.46 1.57 -5.48
C GLY A 23 5.17 2.46 -4.26
N TRP A 24 4.78 3.72 -4.47
CA TRP A 24 4.38 4.61 -3.37
C TRP A 24 3.14 4.09 -2.63
N ILE A 25 2.13 3.61 -3.37
CA ILE A 25 0.91 3.05 -2.79
C ILE A 25 1.21 1.77 -2.00
N ASP A 26 2.04 0.87 -2.53
CA ASP A 26 2.42 -0.37 -1.85
C ASP A 26 3.23 -0.10 -0.57
N ARG A 27 4.10 0.93 -0.59
CA ARG A 27 4.84 1.35 0.60
C ARG A 27 3.92 1.96 1.66
N ALA A 28 2.93 2.74 1.25
CA ALA A 28 1.90 3.26 2.15
C ALA A 28 1.07 2.13 2.78
N SER A 29 0.63 1.15 1.98
CA SER A 29 -0.03 -0.07 2.44
C SER A 29 0.79 -0.81 3.50
N SER A 30 2.06 -1.10 3.17
CA SER A 30 2.97 -1.83 4.06
C SER A 30 3.22 -1.08 5.37
N THR A 31 3.33 0.25 5.30
CA THR A 31 3.53 1.10 6.48
C THR A 31 2.29 1.08 7.38
N LEU A 32 1.10 1.22 6.81
CA LEU A 32 -0.17 1.16 7.56
C LEU A 32 -0.41 -0.22 8.17
N PHE A 33 -0.07 -1.29 7.47
CA PHE A 33 -0.13 -2.63 8.03
C PHE A 33 0.85 -2.80 9.19
N ALA A 34 2.10 -2.37 9.02
CA ALA A 34 3.11 -2.48 10.08
C ALA A 34 2.72 -1.69 11.33
N THR A 35 2.36 -0.41 11.18
CA THR A 35 2.09 0.48 12.32
C THR A 35 0.68 0.28 12.90
N GLY A 36 -0.31 -0.04 12.06
CA GLY A 36 -1.71 -0.17 12.46
C GLY A 36 -2.13 -1.57 12.86
N ILE A 37 -1.38 -2.60 12.45
CA ILE A 37 -1.65 -4.00 12.83
C ILE A 37 -0.47 -4.62 13.57
N ALA A 38 0.69 -4.74 12.91
CA ALA A 38 1.79 -5.54 13.45
C ALA A 38 2.28 -4.97 14.81
N THR A 39 2.45 -3.66 14.91
CA THR A 39 2.86 -2.99 16.15
C THR A 39 1.86 -3.18 17.30
N PRO A 40 0.54 -2.89 17.15
CA PRO A 40 -0.45 -3.16 18.20
C PRO A 40 -0.57 -4.64 18.58
N VAL A 41 -0.41 -5.57 17.63
CA VAL A 41 -0.40 -7.01 17.92
C VAL A 41 0.81 -7.39 18.74
N ALA A 42 2.01 -6.98 18.32
CA ALA A 42 3.23 -7.22 19.07
C ALA A 42 3.17 -6.60 20.48
N GLY A 43 2.71 -5.34 20.59
CA GLY A 43 2.55 -4.66 21.87
C GLY A 43 1.62 -5.43 22.82
N ARG A 44 0.51 -5.99 22.32
CA ARG A 44 -0.41 -6.79 23.14
C ARG A 44 0.23 -8.11 23.59
N LEU A 45 0.96 -8.80 22.71
CA LEU A 45 1.67 -10.05 23.04
C LEU A 45 2.78 -9.84 24.07
N LEU A 46 3.43 -8.68 24.04
CA LEU A 46 4.51 -8.31 24.96
C LEU A 46 4.03 -7.65 26.26
N GLY A 47 2.71 -7.43 26.41
CA GLY A 47 2.17 -6.70 27.58
C GLY A 47 2.50 -5.20 27.59
N LEU A 48 2.95 -4.64 26.47
CA LEU A 48 3.29 -3.22 26.27
C LEU A 48 2.15 -2.43 25.61
N GLY A 49 1.04 -3.10 25.29
CA GLY A 49 -0.09 -2.52 24.58
C GLY A 49 -0.98 -1.65 25.47
N PRO A 50 -1.69 -0.66 24.90
CA PRO A 50 -2.65 0.14 25.65
C PRO A 50 -3.83 -0.70 26.15
N SER A 51 -4.39 -0.31 27.29
CA SER A 51 -5.63 -0.88 27.85
C SER A 51 -6.84 -0.45 27.02
N LEU A 52 -7.01 -1.09 25.86
CA LEU A 52 -8.17 -0.91 24.99
C LEU A 52 -9.21 -1.98 25.27
N SER A 53 -10.49 -1.62 25.17
CA SER A 53 -11.56 -2.62 25.15
C SER A 53 -11.36 -3.57 23.96
N PRO A 54 -11.73 -4.86 24.06
CA PRO A 54 -11.58 -5.80 22.96
C PRO A 54 -12.23 -5.32 21.65
N GLY A 55 -13.39 -4.67 21.73
CA GLY A 55 -14.09 -4.13 20.57
C GLY A 55 -13.32 -3.02 19.86
N VAL A 56 -12.77 -2.06 20.61
CA VAL A 56 -11.96 -0.96 20.04
C VAL A 56 -10.69 -1.51 19.40
N TYR A 57 -10.03 -2.48 20.05
CA TYR A 57 -8.83 -3.12 19.52
C TYR A 57 -9.11 -3.81 18.17
N VAL A 58 -10.16 -4.62 18.09
CA VAL A 58 -10.56 -5.29 16.84
C VAL A 58 -10.95 -4.29 15.76
N ALA A 59 -11.67 -3.22 16.11
CA ALA A 59 -12.05 -2.19 15.15
C ALA A 59 -10.83 -1.49 14.53
N ILE A 60 -9.81 -1.16 15.34
CA ILE A 60 -8.55 -0.57 14.85
C ILE A 60 -7.88 -1.53 13.86
N LEU A 61 -7.68 -2.80 14.24
CA LEU A 61 -7.05 -3.78 13.36
C LEU A 61 -7.83 -3.96 12.06
N ALA A 62 -9.15 -4.01 12.12
CA ALA A 62 -10.01 -4.15 10.95
C ALA A 62 -9.89 -2.95 10.00
N VAL A 63 -9.93 -1.72 10.52
CA VAL A 63 -9.81 -0.50 9.71
C VAL A 63 -8.44 -0.42 9.04
N PHE A 64 -7.36 -0.56 9.79
CA PHE A 64 -6.01 -0.49 9.22
C PHE A 64 -5.74 -1.63 8.24
N GLY A 65 -6.25 -2.84 8.53
CA GLY A 65 -6.15 -3.99 7.64
C GLY A 65 -6.90 -3.80 6.33
N ALA A 66 -8.14 -3.30 6.40
CA ALA A 66 -8.94 -3.01 5.21
C ALA A 66 -8.28 -1.94 4.34
N VAL A 67 -7.78 -0.86 4.93
CA VAL A 67 -7.09 0.21 4.21
C VAL A 67 -5.79 -0.30 3.57
N ALA A 68 -4.97 -1.06 4.30
CA ALA A 68 -3.75 -1.65 3.75
C ALA A 68 -4.06 -2.60 2.58
N ALA A 69 -5.03 -3.51 2.75
CA ALA A 69 -5.46 -4.42 1.69
C ALA A 69 -5.97 -3.68 0.45
N MET A 70 -6.78 -2.62 0.64
CA MET A 70 -7.26 -1.77 -0.43
C MET A 70 -6.11 -1.09 -1.19
N LEU A 71 -5.17 -0.47 -0.47
CA LEU A 71 -4.02 0.20 -1.08
C LEU A 71 -3.14 -0.80 -1.83
N HIS A 72 -2.84 -1.96 -1.24
CA HIS A 72 -2.10 -3.01 -1.93
C HIS A 72 -2.79 -3.43 -3.24
N GLY A 73 -4.13 -3.64 -3.19
CA GLY A 73 -4.93 -3.94 -4.38
C GLY A 73 -4.85 -2.85 -5.45
N LEU A 74 -4.92 -1.57 -5.06
CA LEU A 74 -4.76 -0.44 -5.98
C LEU A 74 -3.37 -0.42 -6.62
N GLY A 75 -2.32 -0.69 -5.85
CA GLY A 75 -0.96 -0.81 -6.39
C GLY A 75 -0.85 -1.90 -7.45
N ARG A 76 -1.46 -3.06 -7.20
CA ARG A 76 -1.53 -4.17 -8.17
C ARG A 76 -2.32 -3.80 -9.43
N GLN A 77 -3.46 -3.13 -9.27
CA GLN A 77 -4.26 -2.65 -10.40
C GLN A 77 -3.49 -1.65 -11.27
N LEU A 78 -2.74 -0.73 -10.67
CA LEU A 78 -1.90 0.21 -11.42
C LEU A 78 -0.83 -0.50 -12.26
N LEU A 79 -0.15 -1.49 -11.69
CA LEU A 79 0.83 -2.28 -12.44
C LEU A 79 0.19 -3.06 -13.60
N GLY A 80 -1.08 -3.45 -13.49
CA GLY A 80 -1.83 -4.05 -14.59
C GLY A 80 -2.11 -3.12 -15.77
N ARG A 81 -1.86 -1.80 -15.64
CA ARG A 81 -2.09 -0.78 -16.69
C ARG A 81 -0.86 -0.45 -17.52
N LEU A 82 0.27 -1.14 -17.29
CA LEU A 82 1.49 -0.96 -18.08
C LEU A 82 1.25 -1.36 -19.55
N ARG A 83 1.84 -0.61 -20.47
CA ARG A 83 1.65 -0.74 -21.94
C ARG A 83 2.96 -0.95 -22.70
#